data_AF-A0A2N2A542-F1
#
_entry.id   AF-A0A2N2A542-F1
#
_cell.length_a   1.000
_cell.length_b   1.000
_cell.length_c   1.000
_cell.angle_alpha   90.00
_cell.angle_beta   90.00
_cell.angle_gamma   90.00
#
_symmetry.space_group_name_H-M   'P 1'
#
loop_
_entity.id
_entity.type
_entity.pdbx_description
1 polymer ?
#
loop_
_entity_poly.entity_id
_entity_poly.type
_entity_poly.pdbx_seq_one_letter_code
_entity_poly.pdbx_strand_id
1 'polypeptide(L)'
;MTRNCKNYATDGGDRLVIGGTLEVLDTATVTGLQSGYATEQTAGSVYQAANQASSNASTIADLKSDLNALLQRLKNAGIMAADEAGAS
;
A
#
# COMPACT_ATOMS: atom_id res chain seq x y z
N MET A 1 -4.98 -27.16 27.65
CA MET A 1 -3.59 -27.12 28.15
C MET A 1 -3.21 -25.66 28.36
N THR A 2 -2.97 -25.25 29.60
CA THR A 2 -2.60 -23.85 29.91
C THR A 2 -1.12 -23.68 29.63
N ARG A 3 -0.76 -22.86 28.64
CA ARG A 3 0.64 -22.64 28.23
C ARG A 3 1.27 -21.59 29.14
N ASN A 4 2.37 -21.93 29.81
CA ASN A 4 3.11 -21.02 30.72
C ASN A 4 4.15 -20.15 29.98
N CYS A 5 4.51 -20.52 28.75
CA CYS A 5 5.37 -19.70 27.91
C CYS A 5 4.52 -18.61 27.24
N LYS A 6 4.91 -17.34 27.40
CA LYS A 6 4.24 -16.22 26.74
C LYS A 6 4.27 -16.34 25.21
N ASN A 7 5.32 -16.95 24.66
CA ASN A 7 5.52 -17.14 23.23
C ASN A 7 5.57 -18.65 22.92
N TYR A 8 4.84 -19.13 21.90
CA TYR A 8 4.78 -20.56 21.57
C TYR A 8 4.38 -20.81 20.11
N ALA A 9 4.88 -21.90 19.53
CA ALA A 9 4.42 -22.42 18.23
C ALA A 9 3.12 -23.22 18.40
N THR A 10 2.24 -23.16 17.41
CA THR A 10 0.96 -23.90 17.33
C THR A 10 0.73 -24.35 15.89
N ASP A 11 -0.34 -25.13 15.68
CA ASP A 11 -0.77 -25.57 14.34
C ASP A 11 0.33 -26.37 13.61
N GLY A 12 0.95 -27.32 14.31
CA GLY A 12 2.03 -28.14 13.74
C GLY A 12 3.34 -27.40 13.49
N GLY A 13 3.46 -26.14 13.92
CA GLY A 13 4.63 -25.29 13.66
C GLY A 13 4.36 -24.17 12.66
N ASP A 14 3.21 -24.16 11.99
CA ASP A 14 2.86 -23.16 10.97
C ASP A 14 2.61 -21.76 11.55
N ARG A 15 2.31 -21.68 12.84
CA ARG A 15 2.01 -20.41 13.51
C ARG A 15 2.85 -20.22 14.76
N LEU A 16 3.50 -19.07 14.85
CA LEU A 16 4.14 -18.59 16.07
C LEU A 16 3.26 -17.53 16.74
N VAL A 17 2.82 -17.78 17.97
CA VAL A 17 2.08 -16.81 18.80
C VAL A 17 3.06 -16.11 19.73
N ILE A 18 3.09 -14.78 19.68
CA ILE A 18 3.90 -13.93 20.56
C ILE A 18 2.96 -13.25 21.56
N GLY A 19 3.00 -13.67 22.82
CA GLY A 19 2.26 -13.04 23.93
C GLY A 19 3.10 -12.08 24.77
N GLY A 20 4.40 -11.96 24.48
CA GLY A 20 5.30 -10.92 24.99
C GLY A 20 5.68 -9.90 23.91
N THR A 21 6.83 -9.24 24.06
CA THR A 21 7.39 -8.35 23.04
C THR A 21 8.26 -9.14 22.06
N LEU A 22 8.12 -8.87 20.76
CA LEU A 22 9.09 -9.27 19.74
C LEU A 22 9.97 -8.05 19.42
N GLU A 23 11.23 -8.08 19.81
CA GLU A 23 12.21 -7.04 19.51
C GLU A 23 13.00 -7.43 18.25
N VAL A 24 13.03 -6.55 17.26
CA VAL A 24 13.83 -6.68 16.04
C VAL A 24 14.92 -5.60 16.12
N LEU A 25 16.18 -6.05 16.25
CA LEU A 25 17.32 -5.17 16.48
C LEU A 25 17.66 -4.33 15.23
N ASP A 26 18.43 -3.26 15.44
CA ASP A 26 18.98 -2.48 14.34
C ASP A 26 19.74 -3.40 13.35
N THR A 27 19.58 -3.14 12.05
CA THR A 27 20.08 -3.95 10.92
C THR A 27 19.40 -5.32 10.66
N ALA A 28 18.47 -5.79 11.50
CA ALA A 28 17.76 -7.04 11.24
C ALA A 28 16.79 -6.90 10.04
N THR A 29 16.68 -7.96 9.23
CA THR A 29 15.76 -8.00 8.08
C THR A 29 14.66 -9.03 8.31
N VAL A 30 13.41 -8.63 8.08
CA VAL A 30 12.25 -9.54 8.08
C VAL A 30 11.76 -9.66 6.65
N THR A 31 11.89 -10.86 6.07
CA THR A 31 11.44 -11.14 4.70
C THR A 31 10.01 -11.68 4.69
N GLY A 32 9.28 -11.43 3.61
CA GLY A 32 7.91 -11.95 3.43
C GLY A 32 6.80 -11.19 4.16
N LEU A 33 7.13 -10.19 4.99
CA LEU A 33 6.14 -9.18 5.39
C LEU A 33 5.87 -8.29 4.18
N GLN A 34 4.61 -8.24 3.76
CA GLN A 34 4.19 -7.31 2.72
C GLN A 34 4.50 -5.91 3.23
N SER A 35 5.31 -5.14 2.50
CA SER A 35 5.35 -3.71 2.75
C SER A 35 3.92 -3.22 2.59
N GLY A 36 3.38 -2.57 3.62
CA GLY A 36 2.05 -1.96 3.54
C GLY A 36 1.92 -1.06 2.31
N TYR A 37 0.73 -0.58 2.00
CA TYR A 37 0.58 0.32 0.85
C TYR A 37 1.47 1.56 1.03
N ALA A 38 2.05 2.02 -0.08
CA ALA A 38 2.84 3.24 -0.08
C ALA A 38 1.98 4.42 0.40
N THR A 39 2.60 5.33 1.15
CA THR A 39 2.02 6.62 1.52
C THR A 39 2.97 7.73 1.07
N GLU A 40 2.56 8.98 1.22
CA GLU A 40 3.43 10.13 0.92
C GLU A 40 4.70 10.16 1.78
N GLN A 41 4.70 9.50 2.95
CA GLN A 41 5.82 9.52 3.90
C GLN A 41 6.52 8.16 4.07
N THR A 42 6.03 7.08 3.44
CA THR A 42 6.56 5.74 3.66
C THR A 42 6.52 4.91 2.38
N ALA A 43 7.66 4.31 2.03
CA ALA A 43 7.75 3.38 0.91
C ALA A 43 6.92 2.11 1.18
N GLY A 44 6.24 1.62 0.15
CA GLY A 44 5.31 0.52 0.28
C GLY A 44 4.93 -0.09 -1.07
N SER A 45 4.00 -1.04 -1.04
CA SER A 45 3.44 -1.65 -2.25
C SER A 45 2.44 -0.70 -2.94
N VAL A 46 2.37 -0.77 -4.27
CA VAL A 46 1.37 -0.04 -5.07
C VAL A 46 0.62 -1.00 -5.98
N TYR A 47 -0.65 -0.71 -6.25
CA TYR A 47 -1.40 -1.44 -7.27
C TYR A 47 -1.07 -0.94 -8.66
N GLN A 48 -1.28 -1.79 -9.65
CA GLN A 48 -1.24 -1.36 -11.05
C GLN A 48 -2.43 -0.44 -11.34
N ALA A 49 -2.15 0.75 -11.88
CA ALA A 49 -3.21 1.64 -12.34
C ALA A 49 -3.92 1.11 -13.58
N ALA A 50 -5.21 1.42 -13.69
CA ALA A 50 -5.96 1.20 -14.92
C ALA A 50 -5.33 1.98 -16.08
N ASN A 51 -5.36 1.39 -17.28
CA ASN A 51 -4.81 2.01 -18.47
C ASN A 51 -5.50 3.35 -18.80
N GLN A 52 -4.71 4.33 -19.25
CA GLN A 52 -5.18 5.54 -19.92
C GLN A 52 -4.76 5.48 -21.38
N ALA A 53 -5.73 5.62 -22.29
CA ALA A 53 -5.44 5.65 -23.72
C ALA A 53 -4.59 6.87 -24.07
N SER A 54 -3.87 6.80 -25.19
CA SER A 54 -3.13 7.96 -25.71
C SER A 54 -4.06 9.15 -25.91
N SER A 55 -3.61 10.34 -25.47
CA SER A 55 -4.34 11.58 -25.69
C SER A 55 -4.25 12.00 -27.16
N ASN A 56 -5.41 12.19 -27.79
CA ASN A 56 -5.54 12.73 -29.14
C ASN A 56 -6.09 14.17 -29.11
N ALA A 57 -5.90 14.87 -27.99
CA ALA A 57 -6.42 16.21 -27.78
C ALA A 57 -5.86 17.21 -28.80
N SER A 58 -6.75 17.90 -29.52
CA SER A 58 -6.40 19.03 -30.39
C SER A 58 -6.65 20.39 -29.74
N THR A 59 -7.26 20.41 -28.55
CA THR A 59 -7.54 21.63 -27.79
C THR A 59 -7.05 21.50 -26.35
N ILE A 60 -6.86 22.64 -25.68
CA ILE A 60 -6.49 22.69 -24.25
C ILE A 60 -7.59 22.08 -23.37
N ALA A 61 -8.86 22.26 -23.75
CA ALA A 61 -9.99 21.70 -23.00
C ALA A 61 -9.96 20.17 -23.03
N ASP A 62 -9.70 19.58 -24.20
CA ASP A 62 -9.59 18.12 -24.35
C ASP A 62 -8.36 17.58 -23.59
N LEU A 63 -7.23 18.28 -23.66
CA LEU A 63 -6.03 17.91 -22.92
C LEU A 63 -6.27 17.91 -21.41
N LYS A 64 -6.98 18.92 -20.89
CA LYS A 64 -7.36 18.99 -19.47
C LYS A 64 -8.25 17.80 -19.09
N SER A 65 -9.18 17.40 -19.96
CA SER A 65 -10.03 16.24 -19.73
C SER A 65 -9.21 14.94 -19.65
N ASP A 66 -8.33 14.70 -20.62
CA ASP A 66 -7.48 13.51 -20.66
C ASP A 66 -6.52 13.43 -19.45
N LEU A 67 -5.96 14.57 -19.04
CA LEU A 67 -5.12 14.69 -17.85
C LEU A 67 -5.91 14.35 -16.58
N ASN A 68 -7.08 14.96 -16.38
CA ASN A 68 -7.90 14.70 -15.20
C ASN A 68 -8.34 13.23 -15.13
N ALA A 69 -8.65 12.61 -16.26
CA ALA A 69 -8.94 11.19 -16.33
C ALA A 69 -7.73 10.31 -15.96
N LEU A 70 -6.50 10.72 -16.28
CA LEU A 70 -5.29 10.03 -15.83
C LEU A 70 -5.12 10.15 -14.30
N LEU A 71 -5.24 11.38 -13.77
CA LEU A 71 -5.12 11.64 -12.34
C LEU A 71 -6.12 10.81 -11.53
N GLN A 72 -7.37 10.72 -11.99
CA GLN A 72 -8.39 9.90 -11.35
C GLN A 72 -8.02 8.41 -11.32
N ARG A 73 -7.46 7.86 -12.40
CA ARG A 73 -7.02 6.45 -12.44
C ARG A 73 -5.86 6.19 -11.47
N LEU A 74 -4.93 7.12 -11.34
CA LEU A 74 -3.81 7.01 -10.39
C LEU A 74 -4.29 7.06 -8.94
N LYS A 75 -5.24 7.95 -8.63
CA LYS A 75 -5.88 8.06 -7.31
C LYS A 75 -6.65 6.79 -6.95
N ASN A 76 -7.46 6.27 -7.88
CA ASN A 76 -8.22 5.04 -7.68
C ASN A 76 -7.32 3.82 -7.46
N ALA A 77 -6.11 3.81 -8.04
CA ALA A 77 -5.12 2.75 -7.85
C ALA A 77 -4.32 2.88 -6.54
N GLY A 78 -4.53 3.95 -5.77
CA GLY A 78 -3.74 4.23 -4.56
C GLY A 78 -2.28 4.60 -4.84
N ILE A 79 -1.96 4.99 -6.07
CA ILE A 79 -0.62 5.47 -6.46
C ILE A 79 -0.45 6.96 -6.12
N MET A 80 -1.57 7.68 -6.05
CA MET A 80 -1.63 9.11 -5.71
C MET A 80 -2.66 9.30 -4.60
N ALA A 81 -2.41 10.23 -3.68
CA ALA A 81 -3.36 10.61 -2.64
C ALA A 81 -4.68 11.11 -3.25
N ALA A 82 -5.79 10.78 -2.60
CA ALA A 82 -7.09 11.31 -2.97
C ALA A 82 -7.14 12.82 -2.74
N ASP A 83 -8.05 13.51 -3.42
CA ASP A 83 -8.28 14.93 -3.14
C ASP A 83 -8.85 15.10 -1.74
N GLU A 84 -8.37 16.12 -1.03
CA GLU A 84 -8.96 16.55 0.22
C GLU A 84 -10.43 16.96 -0.01
N ALA A 85 -11.32 16.52 0.87
CA ALA A 85 -12.74 16.82 0.77
C ALA A 85 -12.96 18.34 0.86
N GLY A 86 -13.20 18.99 -0.29
CA GLY A 86 -13.43 20.43 -0.39
C GLY A 86 -12.51 21.18 -1.37
N ALA A 87 -11.54 20.52 -1.99
CA ALA A 87 -10.79 21.09 -3.11
C ALA A 87 -11.58 20.90 -4.41
N SER A 88 -12.45 21.86 -4.76
CA SER A 88 -13.14 21.93 -6.06
C SER A 88 -13.07 23.34 -6.61
#